data_AF-A0AAX1BK45-F1
#
_entry.id   AF-A0AAX1BK45-F1
#
_cell.length_a   1.000
_cell.length_b   1.000
_cell.length_c   1.000
_cell.angle_alpha   90.00
_cell.angle_beta   90.00
_cell.angle_gamma   90.00
#
_symmetry.space_group_name_H-M   'P 1'
#
loop_
_entity.id
_entity.type
_entity.pdbx_description
1 polymer ?
#
loop_
_entity_poly.entity_id
_entity_poly.type
_entity_poly.pdbx_seq_one_letter_code
_entity_poly.pdbx_strand_id
1 'polypeptide(L)' 'AITLRELDGLSYEEIAAIMDCPVGTVRSRIFRAREAIDNKVQPLIRR' A
#
# COMPACT_ATOMS: atom_id res chain seq x y z
N ALA A 1 3.29 -4.87 2.23
CA ALA A 1 3.57 -3.65 1.42
C ALA A 1 2.98 -2.40 2.07
N ILE A 2 1.65 -2.21 2.12
CA ILE A 2 1.07 -0.97 2.69
C ILE A 2 1.40 -0.76 4.18
N THR A 3 1.34 -1.80 5.01
CA THR A 3 1.71 -1.74 6.44
C THR A 3 3.16 -1.27 6.64
N LEU A 4 4.09 -1.93 5.95
CA LEU A 4 5.52 -1.57 5.99
C LEU A 4 5.77 -0.12 5.54
N ARG A 5 4.94 0.41 4.64
CA ARG A 5 5.04 1.79 4.19
C ARG A 5 4.45 2.79 5.18
N GLU A 6 3.23 2.56 5.62
CA GLU A 6 2.45 3.57 6.37
C GLU A 6 2.68 3.49 7.89
N LEU A 7 3.01 2.31 8.43
CA LEU A 7 3.25 2.11 9.87
C LEU A 7 4.74 2.07 10.19
N ASP A 8 5.51 1.32 9.41
CA ASP A 8 6.94 1.15 9.66
C ASP A 8 7.81 2.20 8.94
N GLY A 9 7.22 3.00 8.05
CA GLY A 9 7.88 4.14 7.39
C GLY A 9 8.93 3.77 6.34
N LEU A 10 8.99 2.51 5.90
CA LEU A 10 10.03 2.02 5.00
C LEU A 10 9.90 2.61 3.57
N SER A 11 11.03 2.74 2.89
CA SER A 11 11.10 3.05 1.45
C SER A 11 10.55 1.91 0.60
N TYR A 12 10.23 2.17 -0.67
CA TYR A 12 9.72 1.12 -1.55
C TYR A 12 10.80 0.09 -1.87
N GLU A 13 12.06 0.52 -1.91
CA GLU A 13 13.25 -0.30 -2.13
C GLU A 13 13.49 -1.26 -0.95
N GLU A 14 13.40 -0.78 0.30
CA GLU A 14 13.49 -1.64 1.49
C GLU A 14 12.36 -2.67 1.53
N ILE A 15 11.13 -2.24 1.21
CA ILE A 15 9.98 -3.15 1.15
C ILE A 15 10.18 -4.20 0.04
N ALA A 16 10.71 -3.80 -1.11
CA ALA A 16 11.01 -4.70 -2.22
C ALA A 16 12.03 -5.77 -1.81
N ALA A 17 13.07 -5.38 -1.09
CA ALA A 17 14.08 -6.29 -0.54
C ALA A 17 13.49 -7.25 0.51
N ILE A 18 12.69 -6.74 1.46
CA ILE A 18 12.05 -7.58 2.50
C ILE A 18 11.07 -8.59 1.89
N MET A 19 10.32 -8.18 0.86
CA MET A 19 9.28 -8.99 0.24
C MET A 19 9.78 -9.86 -0.93
N ASP A 20 11.08 -9.82 -1.22
CA ASP A 20 11.73 -10.49 -2.36
C ASP A 20 10.93 -10.30 -3.68
N CYS A 21 10.65 -9.04 -4.02
CA CYS A 21 9.90 -8.72 -5.22
C CYS A 21 10.35 -7.40 -5.88
N PRO A 22 10.03 -7.18 -7.17
CA PRO A 22 10.35 -5.92 -7.83
C PRO A 22 9.68 -4.70 -7.17
N VAL A 23 10.37 -3.55 -7.16
CA VAL A 23 9.82 -2.29 -6.61
C VAL A 23 8.50 -1.87 -7.28
N GLY A 24 8.30 -2.20 -8.57
CA GLY A 24 7.02 -1.99 -9.27
C GLY A 24 5.86 -2.81 -8.69
N THR A 25 6.15 -4.00 -8.16
CA THR A 25 5.17 -4.84 -7.45
C THR A 25 4.78 -4.22 -6.11
N VAL A 26 5.74 -3.63 -5.39
CA VAL A 26 5.46 -2.87 -4.16
C VAL A 26 4.52 -1.70 -4.46
N ARG A 27 4.84 -0.91 -5.50
CA ARG A 27 4.02 0.24 -5.92
C ARG A 27 2.59 -0.16 -6.27
N SER A 28 2.41 -1.20 -7.08
CA SER A 28 1.08 -1.68 -7.47
C SER A 28 0.29 -2.29 -6.31
N ARG A 29 0.95 -3.01 -5.38
CA ARG A 29 0.31 -3.52 -4.16
C ARG A 29 -0.18 -2.38 -3.26
N ILE A 30 0.62 -1.34 -3.05
CA ILE A 30 0.24 -0.16 -2.25
C ILE A 30 -0.94 0.57 -2.89
N PHE A 31 -0.89 0.80 -4.21
CA PHE A 31 -1.97 1.45 -4.95
C PHE A 31 -3.30 0.70 -4.79
N ARG A 32 -3.33 -0.60 -5.06
CA ARG A 32 -4.53 -1.45 -4.92
C ARG A 32 -5.06 -1.47 -3.50
N ALA A 33 -4.17 -1.49 -2.50
CA ALA A 33 -4.57 -1.45 -1.10
C ALA A 33 -5.25 -0.12 -0.74
N ARG A 34 -4.75 1.02 -1.26
CA ARG A 34 -5.38 2.33 -1.07
C ARG A 34 -6.74 2.41 -1.76
N GLU A 35 -6.87 1.93 -3.01
CA GLU A 35 -8.17 1.85 -3.69
C GLU A 35 -9.18 0.99 -2.91
N ALA A 36 -8.75 -0.15 -2.38
CA ALA A 36 -9.62 -1.02 -1.59
C ALA A 36 -10.10 -0.35 -0.29
N ILE A 37 -9.28 0.49 0.32
CA ILE A 37 -9.66 1.29 1.49
C ILE A 37 -10.63 2.39 1.07
N ASP A 38 -10.31 3.15 0.03
CA ASP A 38 -11.16 4.24 -0.47
C ASP A 38 -12.57 3.72 -0.80
N ASN A 39 -12.68 2.63 -1.56
CA ASN A 39 -13.97 2.01 -1.91
C ASN A 39 -14.82 1.62 -0.68
N LYS A 40 -14.19 1.26 0.44
CA LYS A 40 -14.89 0.93 1.69
C LYS A 40 -15.26 2.16 2.51
N VAL A 41 -14.46 3.21 2.41
CA VAL A 41 -14.62 4.45 3.19
C VAL A 41 -15.57 5.44 2.50
N GLN A 42 -15.57 5.50 1.17
CA GLN A 42 -16.43 6.39 0.36
C GLN A 42 -17.91 6.38 0.79
N PRO A 43 -18.57 5.23 1.03
CA PRO A 43 -19.97 5.19 1.47
C PRO A 43 -20.20 5.73 2.89
N LEU A 44 -19.15 5.80 3.71
CA LEU A 44 -19.22 6.29 5.09
C LEU A 44 -19.04 7.81 5.18
N ILE A 45 -18.29 8.39 4.24
CA ILE A 45 -18.00 9.83 4.18
C ILE A 45 -19.08 10.60 3.42
N ARG A 46 -19.69 10.01 2.38
CA ARG A 46 -20.70 10.69 1.53
C ARG A 46 -22.14 10.66 2.08
N ARG A 47 -22.32 10.73 3.41
CA ARG A 47 -23.65 10.83 4.03
C ARG A 47 -24.11 12.27 4.20
#